data_AF-A0A6V7I443-F1
#
_entry.id   AF-A0A6V7I443-F1
#
_cell.length_a   1.000
_cell.length_b   1.000
_cell.length_c   1.000
_cell.angle_alpha   90.00
_cell.angle_beta   90.00
_cell.angle_gamma   90.00
#
_symmetry.space_group_name_H-M   'P 1'
#
loop_
_entity.id
_entity.type
_entity.pdbx_description
1 polymer ?
#
loop_
_entity_poly.entity_id
_entity_poly.type
_entity_poly.pdbx_seq_one_letter_code
_entity_poly.pdbx_strand_id
1 'polypeptide(L)' 'IMSEGIYRKGGSSSAVARLLEAFRKDAWATQITRGSYSEHDVATVLRRFLRDLPEPLIPMSIHDPLCRAL' A
#
# COMPACT_ATOMS: atom_id res chain seq x y z
N ILE A 1 -20.23 -8.44 3.74
CA ILE A 1 -20.44 -6.97 3.83
C ILE A 1 -19.33 -6.32 3.03
N MET A 2 -19.62 -5.33 2.19
CA MET A 2 -18.61 -4.61 1.40
C MET A 2 -17.96 -3.55 2.28
N SER A 3 -16.62 -3.51 2.32
CA SER A 3 -15.88 -2.54 3.14
C SER A 3 -15.99 -1.14 2.52
N GLU A 4 -16.40 -0.16 3.31
CA GLU A 4 -16.60 1.23 2.84
C GLU A 4 -15.35 2.08 3.04
N GLY A 5 -15.06 2.96 2.07
CA GLY A 5 -13.92 3.88 2.17
C GLY A 5 -12.57 3.17 2.12
N ILE A 6 -12.48 2.08 1.36
CA ILE A 6 -11.21 1.43 1.00
C ILE A 6 -10.29 2.50 0.38
N TYR A 7 -8.99 2.42 0.69
CA TYR A 7 -7.98 3.43 0.39
C TYR A 7 -8.12 4.78 1.12
N ARG A 8 -9.30 5.16 1.63
CA ARG A 8 -9.48 6.39 2.43
C ARG A 8 -9.25 6.15 3.93
N LYS A 9 -9.91 5.13 4.48
CA LYS A 9 -9.77 4.75 5.90
C LYS A 9 -8.48 3.95 6.08
N GLY A 10 -7.70 4.30 7.10
CA GLY A 10 -6.48 3.60 7.47
C GLY A 10 -6.76 2.24 8.12
N GLY A 11 -5.84 1.30 7.91
CA GLY A 11 -5.80 0.04 8.64
C GLY A 11 -5.11 0.15 10.00
N SER A 12 -5.08 -0.96 10.73
CA SER A 12 -4.36 -1.12 11.99
C SER A 12 -2.85 -0.99 11.77
N SER A 13 -2.21 -0.08 12.52
CA SER A 13 -0.76 0.16 12.42
C SER A 13 0.08 -1.09 12.63
N SER A 14 -0.31 -1.99 13.53
CA SER A 14 0.43 -3.23 13.81
C SER A 14 0.27 -4.26 12.69
N ALA A 15 -0.95 -4.43 12.17
CA ALA A 15 -1.22 -5.33 11.05
C ALA A 15 -0.50 -4.88 9.77
N VAL A 16 -0.53 -3.57 9.51
CA VAL A 16 0.17 -2.95 8.38
C VAL A 16 1.68 -3.13 8.51
N ALA A 17 2.27 -2.88 9.67
CA ALA A 17 3.71 -3.06 9.88
C ALA A 17 4.15 -4.51 9.66
N ARG A 18 3.42 -5.47 10.28
CA ARG A 18 3.69 -6.91 10.12
C ARG A 18 3.62 -7.35 8.67
N LEU A 19 2.59 -6.92 7.95
CA LEU A 19 2.40 -7.33 6.55
C LEU A 19 3.44 -6.68 5.62
N LEU A 20 3.80 -5.42 5.86
CA LEU A 20 4.85 -4.75 5.10
C LEU A 20 6.22 -5.41 5.31
N GLU A 21 6.54 -5.81 6.53
CA GLU A 21 7.77 -6.56 6.84
C GLU A 21 7.78 -7.93 6.15
N ALA A 22 6.66 -8.66 6.19
CA ALA A 22 6.53 -9.93 5.49
C ALA A 22 6.80 -9.79 3.99
N PHE A 23 6.21 -8.77 3.34
CA PHE A 23 6.47 -8.48 1.93
C PHE A 23 7.92 -8.13 1.62
N ARG A 24 8.59 -7.39 2.52
CA ARG A 24 10.02 -7.06 2.36
C ARG A 24 10.93 -8.27 2.54
N LYS A 25 10.52 -9.24 3.36
CA LYS A 25 11.28 -10.47 3.61
C LYS A 25 11.11 -11.50 2.49
N ASP A 26 9.87 -11.82 2.13
CA ASP A 26 9.53 -12.75 1.06
C ASP A 26 8.11 -12.48 0.56
N ALA A 27 8.00 -11.72 -0.53
CA ALA A 27 6.72 -11.40 -1.13
C ALA A 27 6.00 -12.62 -1.73
N TRP A 28 6.74 -13.65 -2.16
CA TRP A 28 6.17 -14.85 -2.76
C TRP A 28 5.51 -15.75 -1.70
N ALA A 29 6.16 -15.87 -0.53
CA ALA A 29 5.61 -16.63 0.60
C ALA A 29 4.53 -15.88 1.39
N THR A 30 4.42 -14.55 1.24
CA THR A 30 3.47 -13.74 2.00
C THR A 30 2.03 -14.00 1.59
N GLN A 31 1.24 -14.57 2.51
CA GLN A 31 -0.19 -14.85 2.30
C GLN A 31 -1.07 -13.77 2.94
N ILE A 32 -2.03 -13.26 2.16
CA ILE A 32 -3.06 -12.34 2.65
C ILE A 32 -4.37 -13.13 2.83
N THR A 33 -4.85 -13.22 4.07
CA THR A 33 -6.10 -13.90 4.38
C THR A 33 -7.05 -12.99 5.16
N ARG A 34 -8.36 -13.14 4.94
CA ARG A 34 -9.40 -12.36 5.62
C ARG A 34 -9.42 -12.56 7.15
N GLY A 35 -8.86 -13.66 7.65
CA GLY A 35 -8.74 -13.90 9.09
C GLY A 35 -7.57 -13.15 9.73
N SER A 36 -6.59 -12.72 8.94
CA SER A 36 -5.38 -12.03 9.43
C SER A 36 -5.35 -10.54 9.13
N TYR A 37 -6.03 -10.09 8.08
CA TYR A 37 -5.97 -8.72 7.59
C TYR A 37 -7.33 -8.25 7.06
N SER A 38 -7.65 -6.98 7.32
CA SER A 38 -8.78 -6.29 6.71
C SER A 38 -8.40 -5.67 5.36
N GLU A 39 -9.40 -5.30 4.55
CA GLU A 39 -9.16 -4.58 3.29
C GLU A 39 -8.47 -3.21 3.54
N HIS A 40 -8.70 -2.59 4.69
CA HIS A 40 -8.05 -1.34 5.09
C HIS A 40 -6.56 -1.53 5.39
N ASP A 41 -6.18 -2.66 6.01
CA ASP A 41 -4.78 -2.99 6.27
C ASP A 41 -4.02 -3.17 4.97
N VAL A 42 -4.55 -3.97 4.06
CA VAL A 42 -3.94 -4.26 2.76
C VAL A 42 -3.84 -2.99 1.91
N ALA A 43 -4.90 -2.18 1.85
CA ALA A 43 -4.88 -0.89 1.15
C ALA A 43 -3.84 0.08 1.72
N THR A 44 -3.68 0.08 3.05
CA THR A 44 -2.67 0.93 3.71
C THR A 44 -1.26 0.42 3.44
N VAL A 45 -1.03 -0.90 3.43
CA VAL A 45 0.25 -1.50 3.05
C VAL A 45 0.64 -1.13 1.62
N LEU A 46 -0.28 -1.24 0.66
CA LEU A 46 -0.02 -0.85 -0.73
C LEU A 46 0.42 0.61 -0.82
N ARG A 47 -0.31 1.51 -0.15
CA ARG A 47 0.02 2.94 -0.11
C ARG A 47 1.40 3.20 0.50
N ARG A 48 1.73 2.51 1.60
CA ARG A 48 3.04 2.66 2.26
C ARG A 48 4.17 2.10 1.39
N PHE A 49 3.97 0.93 0.79
CA PHE A 49 4.95 0.32 -0.10
C PHE A 49 5.34 1.25 -1.25
N LEU A 50 4.36 1.83 -1.95
CA LEU A 50 4.61 2.77 -3.06
C LEU A 50 5.31 4.06 -2.60
N ARG A 51 5.02 4.53 -1.39
CA ARG A 51 5.64 5.72 -0.82
C ARG A 51 7.08 5.48 -0.36
N ASP A 52 7.37 4.28 0.11
CA ASP A 52 8.68 3.90 0.64
C ASP A 52 9.64 3.40 -0.46
N LEU A 53 9.24 3.48 -1.74
CA LEU A 53 10.13 3.15 -2.85
C LEU A 53 11.35 4.09 -2.88
N PRO A 54 12.55 3.60 -3.21
CA PRO A 54 13.76 4.44 -3.31
C PRO A 54 13.60 5.57 -4.33
N GLU A 55 12.89 5.29 -5.42
CA GLU A 55 12.47 6.28 -6.41
C GLU A 55 10.94 6.33 -6.46
N PRO A 56 10.34 7.53 -6.56
CA PRO A 56 8.89 7.65 -6.65
C PRO A 56 8.37 6.93 -7.89
N LEU A 57 7.22 6.28 -7.74
CA LEU A 57 6.56 5.59 -8.86
C LEU A 57 6.32 6.49 -10.07
N ILE A 58 6.09 7.79 -9.83
CA ILE A 58 6.05 8.83 -10.85
C ILE A 58 7.40 9.55 -10.79
N PRO A 59 8.30 9.33 -11.76
CA PRO A 59 9.58 10.02 -11.83
C PRO A 59 9.39 11.54 -11.94
N MET A 60 10.33 12.29 -11.37
CA MET A 60 10.30 13.76 -11.43
C MET A 60 10.36 14.30 -12.87
N SER A 61 10.95 13.56 -13.80
CA SER A 61 11.01 13.94 -15.22
C SER A 61 9.63 14.04 -15.89
N ILE A 62 8.63 13.29 -15.40
CA ILE A 62 7.27 13.29 -15.95
C ILE A 62 6.26 14.00 -15.04
N HIS A 63 6.66 14.40 -13.83
CA HIS A 63 5.80 15.09 -12.89
C HIS A 63 5.23 16.40 -13.48
N ASP A 64 6.10 17.28 -13.97
CA ASP A 64 5.69 18.57 -14.52
C ASP A 64 4.84 18.47 -15.81
N PRO A 65 5.20 17.61 -16.78
CA PRO A 65 4.31 17.31 -17.91
C PRO A 65 2.94 16.79 -17.47
N LEU A 66 2.88 15.89 -16.49
CA LEU A 66 1.63 15.31 -15.99
C LEU A 66 0.76 16.37 -15.30
N CYS A 67 1.33 17.19 -14.43
CA CYS A 67 0.61 18.26 -13.74
C CYS A 67 0.04 19.32 -14.68
N ARG A 68 0.66 19.54 -15.84
CA ARG A 68 0.14 20.47 -16.86
C ARG A 68 -0.96 19.89 -17.73
N ALA A 69 -1.06 18.56 -17.82
CA ALA A 69 -2.02 17.86 -18.67
C ALA A 69 -3.35 17.55 -17.95
N LEU A 70 -3.37 17.67 -16.62
CA LEU A 70 -4.54 17.50 -15.76
C LEU A 70 -5.14 18.85 -15.38
#